data_AF-A0ABD5WWC9-F1
#
_entry.id   AF-A0ABD5WWC9-F1
#
_cell.length_a   1.000
_cell.length_b   1.000
_cell.length_c   1.000
_cell.angle_alpha   90.00
_cell.angle_beta   90.00
_cell.angle_gamma   90.00
#
_symmetry.space_group_name_H-M   'P 1'
#
loop_
_entity.id
_entity.type
_entity.pdbx_description
1 polymer ?
#
loop_
_entity_poly.entity_id
_entity_poly.type
_entity_poly.pdbx_seq_one_letter_code
_entity_poly.pdbx_strand_id
1 'polypeptide(L)'
;MKRRRLLGSLARAAVAGGVVATAGCTSPASPSGPLTPPRSPEGGPNTGEEGLVIRDFLDVEGDDGALLVRVTVENRAGEERSGTVVVTATAGSDDDEREVSTSESITVPAGERVEVTLETSLTYEEFSRQGSMRVDVTES
;
A
#
# COMPACT_ATOMS: atom_id res chain seq x y z
N MET A 1 -43.81 -10.91 -21.84
CA MET A 1 -44.33 -12.24 -22.25
C MET A 1 -43.12 -13.12 -22.55
N LYS A 2 -42.82 -14.32 -22.04
CA LYS A 2 -43.55 -15.51 -21.55
C LYS A 2 -42.62 -16.20 -20.52
N ARG A 3 -43.09 -16.55 -19.32
CA ARG A 3 -43.46 -17.91 -18.83
C ARG A 3 -42.25 -18.85 -18.66
N ARG A 4 -41.75 -19.04 -17.42
CA ARG A 4 -42.17 -20.04 -16.39
C ARG A 4 -41.78 -21.48 -16.74
N ARG A 5 -41.23 -22.19 -15.72
CA ARG A 5 -41.27 -23.64 -15.38
C ARG A 5 -39.86 -24.23 -15.19
N LEU A 6 -39.53 -25.11 -14.23
CA LEU A 6 -40.31 -26.00 -13.35
C LEU A 6 -39.44 -26.46 -12.16
N LEU A 7 -40.12 -26.88 -11.09
CA LEU A 7 -39.60 -27.48 -9.85
C LEU A 7 -39.10 -28.93 -10.04
N GLY A 8 -38.32 -29.41 -9.05
CA GLY A 8 -38.10 -30.83 -8.73
C GLY A 8 -36.61 -31.12 -8.52
N SER A 9 -36.12 -31.74 -7.45
CA SER A 9 -36.70 -32.87 -6.73
C SER A 9 -36.09 -33.02 -5.33
N LEU A 10 -36.88 -33.68 -4.47
CA LEU A 10 -36.60 -34.13 -3.11
C LEU A 10 -35.62 -35.32 -3.05
N ALA A 11 -35.09 -35.57 -1.85
CA ALA A 11 -34.64 -36.85 -1.24
C ALA A 11 -33.18 -36.77 -0.75
N ARG A 12 -32.75 -37.34 0.38
CA ARG A 12 -33.38 -38.15 1.43
C ARG A 12 -32.42 -38.11 2.63
N ALA A 13 -32.96 -38.09 3.84
CA ALA A 13 -32.20 -38.21 5.08
C ALA A 13 -31.75 -39.66 5.36
N ALA A 14 -30.76 -39.74 6.27
CA ALA A 14 -30.36 -40.87 7.12
C ALA A 14 -29.30 -41.86 6.58
N VAL A 15 -28.09 -41.80 7.17
CA VAL A 15 -27.35 -42.99 7.60
C VAL A 15 -26.72 -42.69 8.97
N ALA A 16 -26.98 -43.59 9.91
CA ALA A 16 -26.50 -43.59 11.28
C ALA A 16 -25.23 -44.46 11.43
N GLY A 17 -24.41 -44.13 12.42
CA GLY A 17 -23.58 -45.11 13.15
C GLY A 17 -22.11 -45.22 12.74
N GLY A 18 -21.22 -45.10 13.73
CA GLY A 18 -19.84 -45.59 13.65
C GLY A 18 -18.82 -44.79 14.45
N VAL A 19 -18.68 -45.10 15.75
CA VAL A 19 -17.51 -44.68 16.55
C VAL A 19 -16.40 -45.72 16.34
N VAL A 20 -15.28 -45.31 15.75
CA VAL A 20 -13.99 -46.03 15.81
C VAL A 20 -12.88 -45.00 16.01
N ALA A 21 -12.14 -45.14 17.10
CA ALA A 21 -10.97 -44.35 17.42
C ALA A 21 -9.70 -45.12 17.05
N THR A 22 -8.83 -44.57 16.20
CA THR A 22 -7.38 -44.82 16.21
C THR A 22 -6.62 -43.69 15.48
N ALA A 23 -5.59 -43.19 16.15
CA ALA A 23 -4.56 -42.20 15.80
C ALA A 23 -4.28 -41.91 14.32
N GLY A 24 -4.21 -40.61 14.01
CA GLY A 24 -3.70 -40.05 12.76
C GLY A 24 -3.66 -38.53 12.81
N CYS A 25 -2.79 -37.97 13.66
CA CYS A 25 -2.52 -36.54 13.71
C CYS A 25 -1.78 -36.10 12.45
N THR A 26 -2.46 -35.42 11.52
CA THR A 26 -1.81 -34.46 10.62
C THR A 26 -2.77 -33.30 10.36
N SER A 27 -2.66 -32.25 11.16
CA SER A 27 -3.24 -30.94 10.84
C SER A 27 -2.31 -30.24 9.84
N PRO A 28 -2.74 -29.91 8.61
CA PRO A 28 -2.18 -28.78 7.90
C PRO A 28 -2.93 -27.53 8.33
N ALA A 29 -2.56 -26.98 9.49
CA ALA A 29 -2.77 -25.56 9.71
C ALA A 29 -1.68 -24.82 8.91
N SER A 30 -2.08 -24.07 7.90
CA SER A 30 -1.18 -23.18 7.16
C SER A 30 -2.00 -22.10 6.46
N PRO A 31 -1.53 -20.85 6.45
CA PRO A 31 -1.20 -20.06 7.63
C PRO A 31 -2.13 -18.83 7.68
N SER A 32 -2.75 -18.55 8.83
CA SER A 32 -3.50 -17.32 9.07
C SER A 32 -2.56 -16.20 9.50
N GLY A 33 -1.64 -15.82 8.62
CA GLY A 33 -0.76 -14.66 8.79
C GLY A 33 -0.87 -13.74 7.57
N PRO A 34 -0.67 -12.42 7.71
CA PRO A 34 -0.56 -11.54 6.55
C PRO A 34 0.55 -12.07 5.61
N LEU A 35 0.22 -12.28 4.33
CA LEU A 35 1.22 -12.55 3.28
C LEU A 35 1.90 -11.26 2.80
N THR A 36 1.49 -10.10 3.32
CA THR A 36 2.10 -8.81 3.01
C THR A 36 3.39 -8.65 3.82
N PRO A 37 4.56 -8.49 3.18
CA PRO A 37 5.80 -8.16 3.87
C PRO A 37 5.67 -6.80 4.58
N PRO A 38 6.09 -6.63 5.84
CA PRO A 38 6.45 -5.32 6.39
C PRO A 38 7.95 -5.08 6.09
N ARG A 39 8.52 -3.90 5.80
CA ARG A 39 8.30 -2.52 6.29
C ARG A 39 8.95 -1.47 5.36
N SER A 40 8.43 -0.24 5.49
CA SER A 40 8.99 1.11 5.32
C SER A 40 10.42 1.34 5.88
N PRO A 41 10.96 2.58 5.90
CA PRO A 41 11.15 3.61 4.86
C PRO A 41 12.67 3.90 4.64
N GLU A 42 13.12 4.30 3.46
CA GLU A 42 14.46 4.92 3.31
C GLU A 42 14.36 6.43 3.02
N GLY A 43 13.45 7.10 3.74
CA GLY A 43 13.55 8.52 4.02
C GLY A 43 14.37 8.69 5.30
N GLY A 44 15.65 9.05 5.17
CA GLY A 44 16.47 9.37 6.34
C GLY A 44 15.80 10.50 7.14
N PRO A 45 15.68 10.39 8.47
CA PRO A 45 15.19 11.50 9.25
C PRO A 45 16.19 12.65 9.17
N ASN A 46 15.74 13.79 8.64
CA ASN A 46 16.33 15.10 8.89
C ASN A 46 16.16 15.43 10.39
N THR A 47 16.87 14.68 11.24
CA THR A 47 16.92 14.85 12.70
C THR A 47 17.81 16.04 13.00
N GLY A 48 17.26 17.24 12.85
CA GLY A 48 17.92 18.48 13.24
C GLY A 48 17.56 19.70 12.39
N GLU A 49 16.89 19.53 11.27
CA GLU A 49 16.62 20.63 10.35
C GLU A 49 15.32 21.34 10.71
N GLU A 50 15.44 22.65 10.97
CA GLU A 50 14.33 23.60 10.88
C GLU A 50 13.85 23.65 9.42
N GLY A 51 12.55 23.83 9.17
CA GLY A 51 11.99 23.88 7.82
C GLY A 51 11.03 22.72 7.49
N LEU A 52 10.89 22.42 6.18
CA LEU A 52 10.02 21.36 5.69
C LEU A 52 10.64 19.97 5.91
N VAL A 53 9.86 19.05 6.48
CA VAL A 53 10.28 17.66 6.71
C VAL A 53 9.21 16.65 6.30
N ILE A 54 9.63 15.53 5.74
CA ILE A 54 8.76 14.37 5.55
C ILE A 54 8.49 13.75 6.92
N ARG A 55 7.20 13.64 7.29
CA ARG A 55 6.78 12.99 8.54
C ARG A 55 6.41 11.53 8.35
N ASP A 56 5.70 11.26 7.28
CA ASP A 56 5.20 9.93 6.95
C ASP A 56 4.92 9.86 5.44
N PHE A 57 4.98 8.66 4.89
CA PHE A 57 4.50 8.39 3.54
C PHE A 57 4.03 6.94 3.43
N LEU A 58 3.11 6.72 2.51
CA LEU A 58 2.51 5.40 2.27
C LEU A 58 2.13 5.23 0.80
N ASP A 59 2.37 4.02 0.28
CA ASP A 59 1.86 3.55 -0.98
C ASP A 59 0.37 3.20 -0.86
N VAL A 60 -0.42 3.60 -1.86
CA VAL A 60 -1.85 3.32 -1.98
C VAL A 60 -2.15 2.87 -3.39
N GLU A 61 -3.00 1.86 -3.53
CA GLU A 61 -3.59 1.51 -4.82
C GLU A 61 -4.66 2.55 -5.20
N GLY A 62 -4.46 3.24 -6.31
CA GLY A 62 -5.47 4.14 -6.88
C GLY A 62 -6.64 3.38 -7.48
N ASP A 63 -7.74 4.08 -7.76
CA ASP A 63 -8.97 3.47 -8.29
C ASP A 63 -8.76 2.76 -9.66
N ASP A 64 -7.77 3.23 -10.44
CA ASP A 64 -7.38 2.65 -11.73
C ASP A 64 -6.22 1.63 -11.61
N GLY A 65 -5.80 1.27 -10.39
CA GLY A 65 -4.67 0.36 -10.12
C GLY A 65 -3.29 1.01 -10.19
N ALA A 66 -3.22 2.33 -10.38
CA ALA A 66 -1.97 3.10 -10.33
C ALA A 66 -1.38 3.11 -8.91
N LEU A 67 -0.05 3.18 -8.81
CA LEU A 67 0.63 3.43 -7.53
C LEU A 67 0.50 4.92 -7.20
N LEU A 68 -0.24 5.21 -6.13
CA LEU A 68 -0.32 6.52 -5.50
C LEU A 68 0.59 6.55 -4.28
N VAL A 69 1.21 7.71 -4.03
CA VAL A 69 2.05 7.93 -2.85
C VAL A 69 1.51 9.11 -2.08
N ARG A 70 1.00 8.83 -0.88
CA ARG A 70 0.48 9.86 0.01
C ARG A 70 1.56 10.25 1.00
N VAL A 71 1.96 11.51 0.96
CA VAL A 71 3.09 12.06 1.71
C VAL A 71 2.57 13.12 2.68
N THR A 72 2.94 13.00 3.96
CA THR A 72 2.70 14.03 4.97
C THR A 72 3.96 14.86 5.17
N VAL A 73 3.86 16.16 4.91
CA VAL A 73 4.95 17.12 5.14
C VAL A 73 4.59 18.04 6.30
N GLU A 74 5.56 18.29 7.18
CA GLU A 74 5.43 19.25 8.27
C GLU A 74 6.38 20.41 8.08
N ASN A 75 5.91 21.62 8.34
CA ASN A 75 6.77 22.78 8.49
C ASN A 75 7.09 23.00 9.97
N ARG A 76 8.35 22.75 10.35
CA ARG A 76 8.83 22.99 11.72
C ARG A 76 9.26 24.43 11.98
N ALA A 77 9.31 25.28 10.96
CA ALA A 77 9.71 26.68 11.09
C ALA A 77 8.57 27.55 11.68
N GLY A 78 8.96 28.69 12.22
CA GLY A 78 8.03 29.71 12.75
C GLY A 78 7.37 30.60 11.69
N GLU A 79 7.60 30.31 10.41
CA GLU A 79 7.09 31.05 9.26
C GLU A 79 6.66 30.08 8.16
N GLU A 80 5.82 30.53 7.22
CA GLU A 80 5.41 29.73 6.06
C GLU A 80 6.62 29.34 5.21
N ARG A 81 6.62 28.09 4.73
CA ARG A 81 7.67 27.56 3.86
C ARG A 81 7.05 26.91 2.63
N SER A 82 7.76 27.02 1.51
CA SER A 82 7.40 26.36 0.26
C SER A 82 8.51 25.42 -0.18
N GLY A 83 8.14 24.37 -0.88
CA GLY A 83 9.08 23.38 -1.38
C GLY A 83 8.45 22.45 -2.40
N THR A 84 9.22 21.46 -2.81
CA THR A 84 8.79 20.42 -3.75
C THR A 84 9.00 19.06 -3.11
N VAL A 85 7.92 18.28 -3.04
CA VAL A 85 7.97 16.87 -2.69
C VAL A 85 8.35 16.10 -3.94
N VAL A 86 9.36 15.23 -3.82
CA VAL A 86 9.82 14.36 -4.90
C VAL A 86 9.68 12.92 -4.43
N VAL A 87 9.00 12.11 -5.24
CA VAL A 87 8.84 10.67 -5.03
C VAL A 87 9.59 9.97 -6.14
N THR A 88 10.53 9.10 -5.77
CA THR A 88 11.21 8.18 -6.69
C THR A 88 10.82 6.77 -6.31
N ALA A 89 10.20 6.05 -7.24
CA ALA A 89 9.74 4.69 -7.04
C ALA A 89 10.37 3.75 -8.08
N THR A 90 10.81 2.59 -7.62
CA THR A 90 11.43 1.56 -8.44
C THR A 90 10.62 0.28 -8.32
N ALA A 91 10.31 -0.37 -9.44
CA ALA A 91 9.59 -1.65 -9.47
C ALA A 91 10.02 -2.50 -10.67
N GLY A 92 9.90 -3.82 -10.54
CA GLY A 92 10.30 -4.78 -11.57
C GLY A 92 11.11 -5.94 -10.98
N SER A 93 11.66 -6.77 -11.87
CA SER A 93 12.67 -7.78 -11.52
C SER A 93 14.05 -7.28 -11.92
N ASP A 94 15.13 -7.89 -11.45
CA ASP A 94 16.51 -7.47 -11.76
C ASP A 94 16.78 -7.24 -13.26
N ASP A 95 16.15 -8.03 -14.15
CA ASP A 95 16.31 -7.92 -15.61
C ASP A 95 15.45 -6.83 -16.27
N ASP A 96 14.41 -6.34 -15.58
CA ASP A 96 13.38 -5.41 -16.11
C ASP A 96 12.98 -4.36 -15.04
N GLU A 97 13.95 -3.85 -14.29
CA GLU A 97 13.71 -2.82 -13.28
C GLU A 97 13.37 -1.47 -13.95
N ARG A 98 12.34 -0.80 -13.41
CA ARG A 98 11.94 0.55 -13.80
C ARG A 98 11.94 1.48 -12.61
N GLU A 99 12.72 2.55 -12.72
CA GLU A 99 12.66 3.70 -11.82
C GLU A 99 11.81 4.82 -12.46
N VAL A 100 10.92 5.41 -11.67
CA VAL A 100 10.09 6.55 -12.06
C VAL A 100 10.17 7.63 -10.99
N SER A 101 10.08 8.89 -11.41
CA SER A 101 10.09 10.03 -10.49
C SER A 101 8.93 10.97 -10.79
N THR A 102 8.23 11.42 -9.74
CA THR A 102 7.13 12.38 -9.81
C THR A 102 7.30 13.40 -8.69
N SER A 103 6.79 14.61 -8.89
CA SER A 103 7.00 15.72 -7.95
C SER A 103 5.82 16.68 -7.89
N GLU A 104 5.58 17.24 -6.71
CA GLU A 104 4.54 18.24 -6.50
C GLU A 104 5.04 19.38 -5.59
N SER A 105 4.72 20.63 -5.97
CA SER A 105 5.03 21.82 -5.16
C SER A 105 4.00 22.01 -4.05
N ILE A 106 4.50 22.36 -2.85
CA ILE A 106 3.70 22.56 -1.65
C ILE A 106 4.04 23.89 -0.98
N THR A 107 3.07 24.45 -0.28
CA THR A 107 3.24 25.57 0.65
C THR A 107 2.59 25.18 1.96
N VAL A 108 3.35 25.29 3.06
CA VAL A 108 2.93 24.82 4.38
C VAL A 108 3.06 25.95 5.39
N PRO A 109 1.97 26.37 6.05
CA PRO A 109 2.04 27.39 7.08
C PRO A 109 2.95 27.00 8.25
N ALA A 110 3.35 27.98 9.06
CA ALA A 110 4.20 27.78 10.22
C ALA A 110 3.62 26.75 11.21
N GLY A 111 4.41 25.73 11.57
CA GLY A 111 4.00 24.70 12.53
C GLY A 111 2.90 23.74 12.05
N GLU A 112 2.44 23.87 10.81
CA GLU A 112 1.35 23.07 10.25
C GLU A 112 1.86 21.86 9.45
N ARG A 113 0.91 21.00 9.07
CA ARG A 113 1.13 19.86 8.19
C ARG A 113 0.24 19.94 6.95
N VAL A 114 0.76 19.42 5.85
CA VAL A 114 -0.01 19.18 4.63
C VAL A 114 0.14 17.73 4.22
N GLU A 115 -0.93 17.17 3.64
CA GLU A 115 -0.90 15.89 2.96
C GLU A 115 -1.00 16.12 1.46
N VAL A 116 -0.12 15.49 0.69
CA VAL A 116 -0.10 15.52 -0.77
C VAL A 116 -0.14 14.09 -1.29
N THR A 117 -0.86 13.85 -2.39
CA THR A 117 -0.91 12.55 -3.04
C THR A 117 -0.36 12.67 -4.45
N LEU A 118 0.71 11.93 -4.73
CA LEU A 118 1.36 11.92 -6.03
C LEU A 118 1.03 10.60 -6.74
N GLU A 119 0.54 10.68 -7.98
CA GLU A 119 0.39 9.53 -8.85
C GLU A 119 1.72 9.25 -9.56
N THR A 120 2.12 7.98 -9.60
CA THR A 120 3.28 7.51 -10.37
C THR A 120 2.82 6.81 -11.65
N SER A 121 3.73 6.65 -12.61
CA SER A 121 3.44 5.87 -13.82
C SER A 121 3.56 4.35 -13.63
N LEU A 122 3.85 3.87 -12.42
CA LEU A 122 3.86 2.44 -12.07
C LEU A 122 2.48 1.99 -11.63
N THR A 123 2.16 0.70 -11.81
CA THR A 123 0.99 0.12 -11.15
C THR A 123 1.32 -0.28 -9.70
N TYR A 124 0.29 -0.30 -8.85
CA TYR A 124 0.43 -0.79 -7.48
C TYR A 124 0.86 -2.27 -7.46
N GLU A 125 0.35 -3.08 -8.39
CA GLU A 125 0.70 -4.50 -8.47
C GLU A 125 2.19 -4.70 -8.75
N GLU A 126 2.75 -3.98 -9.74
CA GLU A 126 4.20 -4.04 -10.05
C GLU A 126 5.05 -3.66 -8.83
N PHE A 127 4.67 -2.59 -8.14
CA PHE A 127 5.37 -2.11 -6.94
C PHE A 127 5.25 -3.09 -5.76
N SER A 128 4.08 -3.66 -5.51
CA SER A 128 3.83 -4.55 -4.35
C SER A 128 4.66 -5.84 -4.37
N ARG A 129 5.17 -6.25 -5.54
CA ARG A 129 5.95 -7.48 -5.72
C ARG A 129 7.37 -7.34 -5.20
N GLN A 130 8.06 -6.27 -5.57
CA GLN A 130 9.48 -6.05 -5.24
C GLN A 130 9.89 -4.56 -5.33
N GLY A 131 8.96 -3.65 -5.08
CA GLY A 131 9.20 -2.23 -5.22
C GLY A 131 10.02 -1.63 -4.07
N SER A 132 10.71 -0.54 -4.38
CA SER A 132 11.35 0.33 -3.39
C SER A 132 11.00 1.79 -3.69
N MET A 133 10.95 2.62 -2.64
CA MET A 133 10.56 4.01 -2.79
C MET A 133 11.38 4.90 -1.87
N ARG A 134 11.72 6.06 -2.43
CA ARG A 134 12.34 7.17 -1.72
C ARG A 134 11.48 8.42 -1.87
N VAL A 135 11.33 9.16 -0.77
CA VAL A 135 10.60 10.42 -0.73
C VAL A 135 11.49 11.48 -0.11
N ASP A 136 11.65 12.60 -0.81
CA ASP A 136 12.43 13.75 -0.39
C ASP A 136 11.58 15.02 -0.48
N VAL A 137 11.95 16.05 0.29
CA VAL A 137 11.40 17.41 0.16
C VAL A 137 12.55 18.39 -0.01
N THR A 138 12.44 19.26 -1.03
CA THR A 138 13.41 20.32 -1.29
C THR A 138 12.73 21.68 -1.12
N GLU A 139 13.19 22.50 -0.18
CA GLU A 139 12.68 23.87 -0.01
C GLU A 139 13.05 24.73 -1.23
N SER A 140 12.19 25.69 -1.57
CA SER A 140 12.33 26.59 -2.73
C SER A 140 12.53 28.05 -2.33
#